data_AF-A0A6G1HL82-F1
#
_entry.id   AF-A0A6G1HL82-F1
#
_cell.length_a   1.000
_cell.length_b   1.000
_cell.length_c   1.000
_cell.angle_alpha   90.00
_cell.angle_beta   90.00
_cell.angle_gamma   90.00
#
_symmetry.space_group_name_H-M   'P 1'
#
loop_
_entity.id
_entity.type
_entity.pdbx_description
1 polymer ?
#
loop_
_entity_poly.entity_id
_entity_poly.type
_entity_poly.pdbx_seq_one_letter_code
_entity_poly.pdbx_strand_id
1 'polypeptide(L)'
;MIRDFQEYSATIASTESLDTLAAFTVGIEATEYLNMLPKFPVADVSRPIKEALLPALGGLPLGLRFVIQKTISVWRQHKVTPVFVFSGLDFTKRDATFAASEASAAINAEAWALYDSHEPVKAVEMFGQSTSVTAEDMFRYLQSILREEGVEFVVAPYGASAQLSYLYSCGTIDTIYGSSEVLFYDVPDLITGWDFQTSEFTFVKRRGQRSGSTLSLPRTGGYSRCEMIHPGIFTSSLASACLTRYTTTCLGASLGPGS
;
A
#
# COMPACT_ATOMS: atom_id res chain seq x y z
N MET A 1 -4.56 6.31 -12.51
CA MET A 1 -5.33 5.05 -12.32
C MET A 1 -5.88 4.56 -13.65
N ILE A 2 -5.64 3.29 -13.99
CA ILE A 2 -6.22 2.65 -15.19
C ILE A 2 -7.72 2.39 -14.93
N ARG A 3 -8.59 2.87 -15.82
CA ARG A 3 -10.04 2.66 -15.70
C ARG A 3 -10.37 1.18 -15.81
N ASP A 4 -11.33 0.72 -15.02
CA ASP A 4 -11.84 -0.66 -15.01
C ASP A 4 -10.78 -1.75 -14.74
N PHE A 5 -9.64 -1.36 -14.17
CA PHE A 5 -8.54 -2.26 -13.89
C PHE A 5 -8.96 -3.41 -12.96
N GLN A 6 -9.80 -3.14 -11.97
CA GLN A 6 -10.26 -4.17 -11.03
C GLN A 6 -11.06 -5.27 -11.75
N GLU A 7 -11.98 -4.90 -12.64
CA GLU A 7 -12.77 -5.84 -13.45
C GLU A 7 -11.88 -6.65 -14.39
N TYR A 8 -10.95 -5.99 -15.06
CA TYR A 8 -9.98 -6.67 -15.91
C TYR A 8 -9.09 -7.64 -15.11
N SER A 9 -8.53 -7.16 -13.99
CA SER A 9 -7.63 -7.92 -13.14
C SER A 9 -8.29 -9.18 -12.59
N ALA A 10 -9.59 -9.15 -12.27
CA ALA A 10 -10.33 -10.30 -11.77
C ALA A 10 -10.29 -11.50 -12.73
N THR A 11 -10.13 -11.28 -14.05
CA THR A 11 -10.05 -12.36 -15.04
C THR A 11 -8.68 -13.06 -15.10
N ILE A 12 -7.63 -12.40 -14.61
CA ILE A 12 -6.22 -12.87 -14.68
C ILE A 12 -5.58 -13.01 -13.29
N ALA A 13 -6.28 -12.58 -12.25
CA ALA A 13 -5.82 -12.64 -10.88
C ALA A 13 -5.77 -14.07 -10.39
N SER A 14 -4.81 -14.33 -9.51
CA SER A 14 -4.67 -15.58 -8.78
C SER A 14 -4.69 -15.28 -7.28
N THR A 15 -5.19 -16.23 -6.49
CA THR A 15 -5.26 -16.12 -5.03
C THR A 15 -4.36 -17.19 -4.42
N GLU A 16 -3.59 -16.80 -3.42
CA GLU A 16 -2.69 -17.68 -2.65
C GLU A 16 -2.81 -17.38 -1.14
N SER A 17 -2.39 -18.34 -0.30
CA SER A 17 -2.34 -18.17 1.16
C SER A 17 -1.22 -17.21 1.55
N LEU A 18 -1.45 -16.37 2.58
CA LEU A 18 -0.43 -15.51 3.17
C LEU A 18 0.81 -16.28 3.66
N ASP A 19 0.70 -17.57 3.95
CA ASP A 19 1.83 -18.41 4.33
C ASP A 19 2.90 -18.50 3.24
N THR A 20 2.54 -18.33 1.95
CA THR A 20 3.52 -18.34 0.86
C THR A 20 4.43 -17.10 0.89
N LEU A 21 3.99 -16.03 1.57
CA LEU A 21 4.75 -14.80 1.78
C LEU A 21 5.56 -14.82 3.09
N ALA A 22 5.68 -15.97 3.76
CA ALA A 22 6.48 -16.06 4.98
C ALA A 22 7.93 -15.61 4.74
N ALA A 23 8.39 -14.67 5.56
CA ALA A 23 9.70 -14.00 5.45
C ALA A 23 9.87 -13.05 4.24
N PHE A 24 8.83 -12.78 3.46
CA PHE A 24 8.88 -11.79 2.39
C PHE A 24 8.73 -10.38 2.97
N THR A 25 9.46 -9.44 2.37
CA THR A 25 9.30 -8.01 2.58
C THR A 25 8.36 -7.46 1.53
N VAL A 26 7.18 -7.00 1.93
CA VAL A 26 6.15 -6.49 1.02
C VAL A 26 6.18 -4.97 1.03
N GLY A 27 6.48 -4.37 -0.12
CA GLY A 27 6.35 -2.92 -0.29
C GLY A 27 4.88 -2.54 -0.48
N ILE A 28 4.37 -1.66 0.36
CA ILE A 28 2.95 -1.28 0.40
C ILE A 28 2.82 0.18 -0.01
N GLU A 29 2.07 0.45 -1.07
CA GLU A 29 1.68 1.81 -1.45
C GLU A 29 0.66 2.36 -0.43
N ALA A 30 1.07 3.37 0.34
CA ALA A 30 0.25 3.88 1.45
C ALA A 30 -1.08 4.48 0.99
N THR A 31 -1.09 5.18 -0.16
CA THR A 31 -2.31 5.75 -0.75
C THR A 31 -3.32 4.66 -1.09
N GLU A 32 -2.87 3.61 -1.78
CA GLU A 32 -3.75 2.50 -2.18
C GLU A 32 -4.25 1.73 -0.96
N TYR A 33 -3.36 1.47 0.00
CA TYR A 33 -3.72 0.81 1.26
C TYR A 33 -4.83 1.56 1.99
N LEU A 34 -4.75 2.89 2.13
CA LEU A 34 -5.78 3.69 2.79
C LEU A 34 -7.10 3.72 2.00
N ASN A 35 -7.05 3.77 0.67
CA ASN A 35 -8.24 3.74 -0.18
C ASN A 35 -8.96 2.38 -0.14
N MET A 36 -8.20 1.29 -0.04
CA MET A 36 -8.72 -0.07 -0.01
C MET A 36 -9.04 -0.57 1.40
N LEU A 37 -8.51 0.08 2.44
CA LEU A 37 -8.74 -0.29 3.83
C LEU A 37 -10.21 -0.52 4.17
N PRO A 38 -11.16 0.33 3.73
CA PRO A 38 -12.56 0.12 4.05
C PRO A 38 -13.22 -1.09 3.41
N LYS A 39 -12.54 -1.70 2.43
CA LYS A 39 -12.99 -2.87 1.68
C LYS A 39 -12.31 -4.16 2.13
N PHE A 40 -11.29 -4.09 2.99
CA PHE A 40 -10.60 -5.29 3.46
C PHE A 40 -11.53 -6.16 4.32
N PRO A 41 -11.70 -7.45 4.00
CA PRO A 41 -12.31 -8.42 4.91
C PRO A 41 -11.40 -8.59 6.12
N VAL A 42 -11.89 -8.24 7.31
CA VAL A 42 -11.16 -8.37 8.57
C VAL A 42 -12.07 -9.05 9.59
N ALA A 43 -11.57 -10.10 10.26
CA ALA A 43 -12.31 -10.79 11.29
C ALA A 43 -12.83 -9.82 12.38
N ASP A 44 -14.01 -10.09 12.95
CA ASP A 44 -14.63 -9.33 14.05
C ASP A 44 -14.91 -7.84 13.79
N VAL A 45 -14.76 -7.36 12.55
CA VAL A 45 -15.14 -6.00 12.15
C VAL A 45 -16.44 -6.08 11.35
N SER A 46 -17.57 -5.96 12.04
CA SER A 46 -18.90 -5.96 11.40
C SER A 46 -19.37 -4.53 11.13
N ARG A 47 -18.88 -3.90 10.05
CA ARG A 47 -19.44 -2.69 9.39
C ARG A 47 -18.46 -2.12 8.36
N PRO A 48 -18.94 -1.33 7.38
CA PRO A 48 -18.04 -0.58 6.50
C PRO A 48 -17.23 0.42 7.33
N ILE A 49 -15.91 0.38 7.20
CA ILE A 49 -14.98 1.37 7.82
C ILE A 49 -15.17 2.76 7.19
N LYS A 50 -15.99 2.86 6.14
CA LYS A 50 -16.42 4.13 5.56
C LYS A 50 -17.39 4.81 6.52
N GLU A 51 -16.85 5.66 7.38
CA GLU A 51 -17.60 6.53 8.27
C GLU A 51 -18.31 7.60 7.43
N ALA A 52 -19.54 7.33 7.01
CA ALA A 52 -20.30 8.17 6.09
C ALA A 52 -20.47 9.62 6.58
N LEU A 53 -20.43 9.85 7.90
CA LEU A 53 -20.56 11.17 8.51
C LEU A 53 -19.24 11.92 8.70
N LEU A 54 -18.11 11.33 8.29
CA LEU A 54 -16.81 11.97 8.39
C LEU A 54 -16.74 13.36 7.70
N PRO A 55 -17.36 13.58 6.53
CA PRO A 55 -17.40 14.92 5.91
C PRO A 55 -18.19 15.96 6.73
N ALA A 56 -19.15 15.52 7.54
CA ALA A 56 -19.99 16.39 8.36
C ALA A 56 -19.34 16.70 9.73
N LEU A 57 -18.73 15.68 10.35
CA LEU A 57 -18.14 15.77 11.68
C LEU A 57 -16.68 16.26 11.65
N GLY A 58 -16.00 16.04 10.52
CA GLY A 58 -14.57 16.23 10.40
C GLY A 58 -13.77 15.25 11.25
N GLY A 59 -12.44 15.43 11.23
CA GLY A 59 -11.50 14.62 12.01
C GLY A 59 -11.05 13.35 11.30
N LEU A 60 -10.50 12.42 12.09
CA LEU A 60 -9.96 11.14 11.62
C LEU A 60 -10.97 10.03 11.89
N PRO A 61 -11.10 9.01 11.03
CA PRO A 61 -12.02 7.92 11.27
C PRO A 61 -11.66 7.17 12.55
N LEU A 62 -12.63 7.00 13.44
CA LEU A 62 -12.46 6.40 14.77
C LEU A 62 -12.03 4.93 14.69
N GLY A 63 -12.57 4.18 13.73
CA GLY A 63 -12.26 2.75 13.55
C GLY A 63 -10.91 2.47 12.87
N LEU A 64 -10.29 3.50 12.28
CA LEU A 64 -9.12 3.36 11.41
C LEU A 64 -7.93 2.68 12.12
N ARG A 65 -7.63 3.12 13.34
CA ARG A 65 -6.49 2.58 14.11
C ARG A 65 -6.66 1.10 14.42
N PHE A 66 -7.84 0.69 14.88
CA PHE A 66 -8.12 -0.69 15.22
C PHE A 66 -7.92 -1.62 14.03
N VAL A 67 -8.42 -1.22 12.85
CA VAL A 67 -8.29 -2.01 11.62
C VAL A 67 -6.83 -2.11 11.20
N ILE A 68 -6.09 -0.99 11.17
CA ILE A 68 -4.66 -0.99 10.81
C ILE A 68 -3.89 -1.95 11.72
N GLN A 69 -4.06 -1.83 13.04
CA GLN A 69 -3.40 -2.71 14.01
C GLN A 69 -3.74 -4.19 13.77
N LYS A 70 -4.99 -4.50 13.43
CA LYS A 70 -5.41 -5.88 13.14
C LYS A 70 -4.74 -6.40 11.85
N THR A 71 -4.70 -5.63 10.78
CA THR A 71 -4.00 -6.02 9.54
C THR A 71 -2.50 -6.23 9.76
N ILE A 72 -1.84 -5.36 10.55
CA ILE A 72 -0.43 -5.51 10.93
C ILE A 72 -0.22 -6.78 11.76
N SER A 73 -1.12 -7.08 12.69
CA SER A 73 -1.07 -8.31 13.48
C SER A 73 -1.14 -9.56 12.60
N VAL A 74 -2.00 -9.58 11.58
CA VAL A 74 -2.11 -10.72 10.66
C VAL A 74 -0.81 -10.90 9.86
N TRP A 75 -0.27 -9.84 9.26
CA TRP A 75 1.03 -9.92 8.58
C TRP A 75 2.14 -10.45 9.51
N ARG A 76 2.18 -9.98 10.76
CA ARG A 76 3.16 -10.43 11.76
C ARG A 76 3.00 -11.92 12.09
N GLN A 77 1.77 -12.43 12.17
CA GLN A 77 1.49 -13.86 12.41
C GLN A 77 2.02 -14.74 11.26
N HIS A 78 1.87 -14.29 10.01
CA HIS A 78 2.38 -14.97 8.82
C HIS A 78 3.86 -14.65 8.51
N LYS A 79 4.57 -13.94 9.40
CA LYS A 79 5.98 -13.52 9.23
C LYS A 79 6.23 -12.69 7.96
N VAL A 80 5.22 -11.95 7.52
CA VAL A 80 5.33 -10.98 6.44
C VAL A 80 5.85 -9.67 7.01
N THR A 81 6.84 -9.05 6.36
CA THR A 81 7.39 -7.76 6.77
C THR A 81 6.84 -6.65 5.88
N PRO A 82 5.82 -5.88 6.33
CA PRO A 82 5.30 -4.77 5.55
C PRO A 82 6.25 -3.56 5.61
N VAL A 83 6.49 -2.91 4.47
CA VAL A 83 7.21 -1.63 4.37
C VAL A 83 6.34 -0.65 3.61
N PHE A 84 5.90 0.41 4.29
CA PHE A 84 5.01 1.40 3.67
C PHE A 84 5.78 2.46 2.90
N VAL A 85 5.31 2.80 1.70
CA VAL A 85 5.84 3.88 0.88
C VAL A 85 4.76 4.93 0.68
N PHE A 86 5.03 6.13 1.19
CA PHE A 86 4.15 7.30 1.07
C PHE A 86 4.55 8.13 -0.15
N SER A 87 3.57 8.62 -0.91
CA SER A 87 3.83 9.61 -1.95
C SER A 87 4.28 10.93 -1.33
N GLY A 88 5.29 11.56 -1.94
CA GLY A 88 5.82 12.86 -1.56
C GLY A 88 5.23 13.98 -2.42
N LEU A 89 6.09 14.75 -3.06
CA LEU A 89 5.70 15.92 -3.84
C LEU A 89 5.06 15.50 -5.17
N ASP A 90 3.92 16.09 -5.49
CA ASP A 90 3.29 15.95 -6.80
C ASP A 90 3.48 17.24 -7.61
N PHE A 91 4.25 17.15 -8.71
CA PHE A 91 4.49 18.28 -9.61
C PHE A 91 3.46 18.39 -10.75
N THR A 92 2.57 17.41 -10.88
CA THR A 92 1.62 17.28 -12.00
C THR A 92 0.24 17.87 -11.70
N LYS A 93 -0.14 18.03 -10.43
CA LYS A 93 -1.42 18.62 -9.98
C LYS A 93 -1.47 20.15 -10.12
N ARG A 94 -1.18 20.73 -11.30
CA ARG A 94 -1.11 22.18 -11.44
C ARG A 94 -2.43 22.92 -11.68
N ASP A 95 -3.52 22.30 -12.18
CA ASP A 95 -4.68 23.12 -12.59
C ASP A 95 -6.10 22.53 -12.36
N ALA A 96 -6.25 21.33 -11.79
CA ALA A 96 -7.58 20.71 -11.53
C ALA A 96 -7.98 20.68 -10.03
N THR A 97 -7.24 21.39 -9.19
CA THR A 97 -7.22 21.23 -7.73
C THR A 97 -8.53 21.60 -7.03
N PHE A 98 -9.31 22.54 -7.56
CA PHE A 98 -10.56 22.96 -6.91
C PHE A 98 -11.79 22.17 -7.36
N ALA A 99 -11.81 21.59 -8.56
CA ALA A 99 -13.01 20.93 -9.09
C ALA A 99 -13.48 19.77 -8.21
N ALA A 100 -12.55 18.95 -7.70
CA ALA A 100 -12.87 17.86 -6.78
C ALA A 100 -13.34 18.36 -5.41
N SER A 101 -12.75 19.46 -4.93
CA SER A 101 -13.14 20.11 -3.69
C SER A 101 -14.54 20.74 -3.80
N GLU A 102 -14.82 21.43 -4.91
CA GLU A 102 -16.12 22.05 -5.21
C GLU A 102 -17.21 20.99 -5.38
N ALA A 103 -16.92 19.89 -6.08
CA ALA A 103 -17.85 18.77 -6.21
C ALA A 103 -18.18 18.16 -4.83
N SER A 104 -17.16 17.97 -3.98
CA SER A 104 -17.35 17.45 -2.62
C SER A 104 -18.14 18.44 -1.75
N ALA A 105 -17.91 19.74 -1.91
CA ALA A 105 -18.66 20.78 -1.19
C ALA A 105 -20.14 20.84 -1.63
N ALA A 106 -20.43 20.67 -2.93
CA ALA A 106 -21.79 20.60 -3.45
C ALA A 106 -22.56 19.39 -2.89
N ILE A 107 -21.92 18.22 -2.85
CA ILE A 107 -22.47 16.99 -2.24
C ILE A 107 -22.78 17.22 -0.76
N ASN A 108 -21.85 17.83 -0.02
CA ASN A 108 -22.06 18.10 1.41
C ASN A 108 -23.21 19.11 1.63
N ALA A 109 -23.35 20.13 0.78
CA ALA A 109 -24.44 21.08 0.86
C ALA A 109 -25.81 20.42 0.59
N GLU A 110 -25.87 19.51 -0.38
CA GLU A 110 -27.07 18.71 -0.66
C GLU A 110 -27.42 17.80 0.52
N ALA A 111 -26.43 17.15 1.13
CA ALA A 111 -26.63 16.32 2.31
C ALA A 111 -27.20 17.10 3.51
N TRP A 112 -26.71 18.33 3.75
CA TRP A 112 -27.27 19.21 4.77
C TRP A 112 -28.71 19.62 4.45
N ALA A 113 -29.02 19.94 3.19
CA ALA A 113 -30.39 20.27 2.79
C ALA A 113 -31.38 19.09 2.98
N LEU A 114 -30.94 17.86 2.73
CA LEU A 114 -31.72 16.65 3.01
C LEU A 114 -31.93 16.43 4.51
N TYR A 115 -30.92 16.73 5.32
CA TYR A 115 -31.01 16.67 6.77
C TYR A 115 -32.04 17.68 7.30
N ASP A 116 -31.97 18.94 6.85
CA ASP A 116 -32.94 20.00 7.19
C ASP A 116 -34.37 19.65 6.75
N SER A 117 -34.51 18.91 5.65
CA SER A 117 -35.78 18.40 5.13
C SER A 117 -36.32 17.18 5.90
N HIS A 118 -35.72 16.82 7.04
CA HIS A 118 -36.11 15.69 7.90
C HIS A 118 -35.94 14.31 7.23
N GLU A 119 -35.00 14.18 6.29
CA GLU A 119 -34.63 12.91 5.65
C GLU A 119 -33.21 12.45 6.02
N PRO A 120 -32.95 12.12 7.31
CA PRO A 120 -31.59 11.88 7.81
C PRO A 120 -30.92 10.64 7.21
N VAL A 121 -31.69 9.62 6.82
CA VAL A 121 -31.14 8.39 6.21
C VAL A 121 -30.50 8.69 4.85
N LYS A 122 -31.17 9.49 4.02
CA LYS A 122 -30.65 9.90 2.71
C LYS A 122 -29.50 10.89 2.86
N ALA A 123 -29.54 11.77 3.85
CA ALA A 123 -28.43 12.67 4.16
C ALA A 123 -27.14 11.89 4.48
N VAL A 124 -27.23 10.82 5.30
CA VAL A 124 -26.08 9.95 5.61
C VAL A 124 -25.54 9.27 4.35
N GLU A 125 -26.43 8.77 3.48
CA GLU A 125 -26.02 8.17 2.20
C GLU A 125 -25.30 9.19 1.30
N MET A 126 -25.83 10.41 1.20
CA MET A 126 -25.25 11.50 0.42
C MET A 126 -23.87 11.93 0.97
N PHE A 127 -23.74 12.11 2.28
CA PHE A 127 -22.41 12.36 2.88
C PHE A 127 -21.43 11.23 2.57
N GLY A 128 -21.90 9.99 2.56
CA GLY A 128 -21.10 8.82 2.17
C GLY A 128 -20.59 8.85 0.73
N GLN A 129 -21.15 9.67 -0.16
CA GLN A 129 -20.68 9.83 -1.55
C GLN A 129 -19.59 10.90 -1.68
N SER A 130 -19.46 11.79 -0.68
CA SER A 130 -18.47 12.86 -0.70
C SER A 130 -17.04 12.34 -0.62
N THR A 131 -16.15 12.95 -1.39
CA THR A 131 -14.70 12.68 -1.39
C THR A 131 -13.91 13.74 -0.63
N SER A 132 -14.54 14.43 0.34
CA SER A 132 -13.90 15.51 1.10
C SER A 132 -12.62 15.10 1.83
N VAL A 133 -12.51 13.84 2.25
CA VAL A 133 -11.32 13.32 2.96
C VAL A 133 -10.52 12.44 2.01
N THR A 134 -9.28 12.83 1.77
CA THR A 134 -8.35 12.10 0.91
C THR A 134 -7.44 11.19 1.71
N ALA A 135 -6.83 10.19 1.07
CA ALA A 135 -5.81 9.35 1.69
C ALA A 135 -4.60 10.18 2.17
N GLU A 136 -4.24 11.23 1.44
CA GLU A 136 -3.11 12.11 1.76
C GLU A 136 -3.32 12.82 3.11
N ASP A 137 -4.56 13.21 3.43
CA ASP A 137 -4.93 13.83 4.71
C ASP A 137 -4.65 12.89 5.91
N MET A 138 -4.72 11.58 5.68
CA MET A 138 -4.53 10.56 6.71
C MET A 138 -3.08 10.09 6.86
N PHE A 139 -2.15 10.54 6.02
CA PHE A 139 -0.76 10.04 6.02
C PHE A 139 -0.07 10.23 7.35
N ARG A 140 -0.22 11.39 8.00
CA ARG A 140 0.43 11.66 9.30
C ARG A 140 -0.09 10.74 10.40
N TYR A 141 -1.38 10.42 10.35
CA TYR A 141 -1.99 9.50 11.31
C TYR A 141 -1.58 8.06 11.05
N LEU A 142 -1.52 7.62 9.80
CA LEU A 142 -0.98 6.31 9.47
C LEU A 142 0.49 6.20 9.94
N GLN A 143 1.32 7.21 9.67
CA GLN A 143 2.72 7.24 10.11
C GLN A 143 2.87 7.15 11.63
N SER A 144 2.00 7.78 12.42
CA SER A 144 2.04 7.64 13.88
C SER A 144 1.73 6.21 14.32
N ILE A 145 0.70 5.59 13.74
CA ILE A 145 0.31 4.20 14.04
C ILE A 145 1.43 3.24 13.64
N LEU A 146 2.02 3.40 12.44
CA LEU A 146 3.13 2.57 12.00
C LEU A 146 4.35 2.67 12.93
N ARG A 147 4.67 3.88 13.41
CA ARG A 147 5.76 4.08 14.38
C ARG A 147 5.48 3.40 15.72
N GLU A 148 4.24 3.46 16.21
CA GLU A 148 3.81 2.79 17.43
C GLU A 148 3.90 1.27 17.30
N GLU A 149 3.50 0.72 16.15
CA GLU A 149 3.54 -0.71 15.86
C GLU A 149 4.93 -1.23 15.43
N GLY A 150 5.92 -0.34 15.29
CA GLY A 150 7.28 -0.68 14.87
C GLY A 150 7.37 -1.13 13.41
N VAL A 151 6.47 -0.66 12.54
CA VAL A 151 6.47 -0.94 11.10
C VAL A 151 7.26 0.13 10.37
N GLU A 152 8.17 -0.29 9.48
CA GLU A 152 9.02 0.62 8.73
C GLU A 152 8.25 1.31 7.59
N PHE A 153 8.59 2.57 7.36
CA PHE A 153 8.04 3.33 6.24
C PHE A 153 9.02 4.34 5.68
N VAL A 154 8.80 4.71 4.42
CA VAL A 154 9.59 5.69 3.68
C VAL A 154 8.66 6.67 2.98
N VAL A 155 9.06 7.93 2.88
CA VAL A 155 8.38 8.92 2.05
C VAL A 155 9.15 9.06 0.74
N ALA A 156 8.51 8.72 -0.37
CA ALA A 156 9.06 8.88 -1.70
C ALA A 156 9.29 10.38 -1.99
N PRO A 157 10.29 10.75 -2.80
CA PRO A 157 10.46 12.15 -3.22
C PRO A 157 9.28 12.64 -4.05
N TYR A 158 8.71 11.75 -4.88
CA TYR A 158 7.56 11.99 -5.75
C TYR A 158 6.52 10.87 -5.59
N GLY A 159 6.21 10.10 -6.63
CA GLY A 159 5.23 9.02 -6.57
C GLY A 159 5.72 7.77 -5.83
N ALA A 160 4.85 7.21 -4.98
CA ALA A 160 5.12 5.96 -4.27
C ALA A 160 5.31 4.77 -5.22
N SER A 161 4.55 4.66 -6.30
CA SER A 161 4.63 3.55 -7.25
C SER A 161 6.00 3.46 -7.93
N ALA A 162 6.59 4.60 -8.29
CA ALA A 162 7.96 4.67 -8.82
C ALA A 162 8.99 4.22 -7.78
N GLN A 163 8.87 4.74 -6.55
CA GLN A 163 9.77 4.40 -5.45
C GLN A 163 9.71 2.91 -5.09
N LEU A 164 8.51 2.30 -5.10
CA LEU A 164 8.33 0.87 -4.89
C LEU A 164 9.03 0.05 -5.96
N SER A 165 8.89 0.41 -7.24
CA SER A 165 9.60 -0.28 -8.33
C SER A 165 11.13 -0.21 -8.16
N TYR A 166 11.64 0.94 -7.69
CA TYR A 166 13.05 1.11 -7.39
C TYR A 166 13.51 0.23 -6.22
N LEU A 167 12.77 0.21 -5.11
CA LEU A 167 13.09 -0.64 -3.95
C LEU A 167 13.06 -2.13 -4.31
N TYR A 168 12.14 -2.53 -5.19
CA TYR A 168 12.09 -3.89 -5.74
C TYR A 168 13.34 -4.19 -6.57
N SER A 169 13.75 -3.25 -7.43
CA SER A 169 14.97 -3.38 -8.22
C SER A 169 16.24 -3.40 -7.35
N CYS A 170 16.32 -2.71 -6.21
CA CYS A 170 17.48 -2.84 -5.30
C CYS A 170 17.41 -4.09 -4.40
N GLY A 171 16.38 -4.94 -4.51
CA GLY A 171 16.22 -6.14 -3.68
C GLY A 171 15.92 -5.84 -2.21
N THR A 172 15.43 -4.64 -1.91
CA THR A 172 15.02 -4.25 -0.54
C THR A 172 13.64 -4.81 -0.20
N ILE A 173 12.77 -4.91 -1.20
CA ILE A 173 11.45 -5.55 -1.10
C ILE A 173 11.37 -6.73 -2.08
N ASP A 174 10.61 -7.75 -1.70
CA ASP A 174 10.48 -8.99 -2.47
C ASP A 174 9.22 -9.00 -3.35
N THR A 175 8.17 -8.24 -2.99
CA THR A 175 6.96 -8.05 -3.80
C THR A 175 6.27 -6.73 -3.45
N ILE A 176 5.33 -6.29 -4.28
CA ILE A 176 4.65 -4.99 -4.16
C ILE A 176 3.14 -5.19 -4.04
N TYR A 177 2.54 -4.48 -3.09
CA TYR A 177 1.12 -4.16 -3.05
C TYR A 177 0.90 -2.69 -3.39
N GLY A 178 0.04 -2.42 -4.35
CA GLY A 178 -0.27 -1.06 -4.74
C GLY A 178 -1.27 -0.95 -5.86
N SER A 179 -1.43 0.28 -6.34
CA SER A 179 -2.34 0.64 -7.41
C SER A 179 -1.87 0.10 -8.76
N SER A 180 -2.76 0.15 -9.75
CA SER A 180 -2.47 -0.24 -11.13
C SER A 180 -1.29 0.53 -11.76
N GLU A 181 -0.88 1.66 -11.20
CA GLU A 181 0.23 2.47 -11.72
C GLU A 181 1.59 1.79 -11.55
N VAL A 182 1.71 0.87 -10.59
CA VAL A 182 2.92 0.05 -10.41
C VAL A 182 3.21 -0.79 -11.67
N LEU A 183 2.18 -1.21 -12.40
CA LEU A 183 2.34 -2.03 -13.62
C LEU A 183 2.94 -1.26 -14.80
N PHE A 184 3.06 0.08 -14.73
CA PHE A 184 3.81 0.84 -15.73
C PHE A 184 5.33 0.62 -15.61
N TYR A 185 5.79 0.08 -14.47
CA TYR A 185 7.19 -0.25 -14.22
C TYR A 185 7.46 -1.73 -14.48
N ASP A 186 8.75 -2.10 -14.56
CA ASP A 186 9.18 -3.47 -14.85
C ASP A 186 9.11 -4.38 -13.60
N VAL A 187 7.88 -4.63 -13.14
CA VAL A 187 7.59 -5.50 -11.98
C VAL A 187 6.94 -6.80 -12.46
N PRO A 188 7.36 -7.98 -11.99
CA PRO A 188 6.84 -9.26 -12.44
C PRO A 188 5.40 -9.54 -11.99
N ASP A 189 5.09 -9.17 -10.74
CA ASP A 189 3.82 -9.39 -10.10
C ASP A 189 3.39 -8.18 -9.25
N LEU A 190 2.08 -8.07 -9.03
CA LEU A 190 1.48 -7.03 -8.21
C LEU A 190 0.37 -7.65 -7.37
N ILE A 191 0.46 -7.48 -6.05
CA ILE A 191 -0.64 -7.80 -5.14
C ILE A 191 -1.69 -6.70 -5.28
N THR A 192 -2.93 -7.10 -5.58
CA THR A 192 -4.06 -6.20 -5.81
C THR A 192 -5.07 -6.20 -4.66
N GLY A 193 -5.08 -7.25 -3.83
CA GLY A 193 -6.04 -7.39 -2.75
C GLY A 193 -5.54 -8.25 -1.60
N TRP A 194 -6.10 -8.00 -0.42
CA TRP A 194 -5.85 -8.75 0.80
C TRP A 194 -7.18 -9.24 1.37
N ASP A 195 -7.22 -10.50 1.79
CA ASP A 195 -8.27 -11.06 2.63
C ASP A 195 -7.66 -11.46 3.98
N PHE A 196 -7.81 -10.59 4.98
CA PHE A 196 -7.28 -10.84 6.33
C PHE A 196 -8.20 -11.76 7.15
N GLN A 197 -9.39 -12.08 6.65
CA GLN A 197 -10.30 -13.02 7.30
C GLN A 197 -9.92 -14.46 6.93
N THR A 198 -9.67 -14.74 5.64
CA THR A 198 -9.22 -16.06 5.17
C THR A 198 -7.70 -16.21 5.21
N SER A 199 -6.96 -15.13 5.45
CA SER A 199 -5.49 -15.08 5.39
C SER A 199 -4.97 -15.42 3.99
N GLU A 200 -5.59 -14.82 2.98
CA GLU A 200 -5.24 -14.97 1.57
C GLU A 200 -4.92 -13.61 0.93
N PHE A 201 -4.25 -13.65 -0.21
CA PHE A 201 -3.97 -12.46 -1.01
C PHE A 201 -4.21 -12.73 -2.49
N THR A 202 -4.58 -11.68 -3.21
CA THR A 202 -4.83 -11.72 -4.64
C THR A 202 -3.73 -10.96 -5.36
N PHE A 203 -3.17 -11.56 -6.41
CA PHE A 203 -2.11 -10.95 -7.20
C PHE A 203 -2.31 -11.17 -8.70
N VAL A 204 -1.70 -10.30 -9.49
CA VAL A 204 -1.68 -10.34 -10.95
C VAL A 204 -0.23 -10.47 -11.40
N LYS A 205 0.02 -11.40 -12.32
CA LYS A 205 1.33 -11.57 -12.98
C LYS A 205 1.34 -10.87 -14.34
N ARG A 206 2.46 -10.25 -14.70
CA ARG A 206 2.64 -9.65 -16.02
C ARG A 206 2.75 -10.74 -17.10
N ARG A 207 1.85 -10.70 -18.09
CA ARG A 207 1.81 -11.67 -19.20
C ARG A 207 3.07 -11.53 -20.06
N GLY A 208 3.92 -12.55 -20.09
CA GLY A 208 5.15 -12.56 -20.90
C GLY A 208 6.41 -13.05 -20.17
N GLN A 209 6.40 -13.11 -18.84
CA GLN A 209 7.42 -13.87 -18.11
C GLN A 209 7.06 -15.35 -18.19
N ARG A 210 7.96 -16.16 -18.76
CA ARG A 210 7.78 -17.61 -18.89
C ARG A 210 7.50 -18.21 -17.50
N SER A 211 6.33 -18.85 -17.39
CA SER A 211 5.91 -19.67 -16.24
C SER A 211 7.00 -20.70 -15.95
N GLY A 212 7.80 -20.42 -14.94
CA GLY A 212 8.88 -21.26 -14.46
C GLY A 212 9.21 -20.78 -13.06
N SER A 213 8.61 -21.46 -12.08
CA SER A 213 8.64 -21.24 -10.63
C SER A 213 7.68 -20.18 -10.07
N THR A 214 7.07 -20.57 -8.96
CA THR A 214 6.41 -19.82 -7.87
C THR A 214 6.87 -18.36 -7.75
N LEU A 215 6.00 -17.48 -7.22
CA LEU A 215 6.27 -16.09 -6.85
C LEU A 215 7.77 -15.82 -6.74
N SER A 216 8.33 -15.01 -7.65
CA SER A 216 9.76 -15.02 -7.95
C SER A 216 10.58 -15.02 -6.65
N LEU A 217 11.31 -16.12 -6.40
CA LEU A 217 12.18 -16.25 -5.22
C LEU A 217 13.04 -14.99 -5.08
N PRO A 218 13.39 -14.57 -3.84
CA PRO A 218 14.23 -13.41 -3.60
C PRO A 218 15.48 -13.50 -4.49
N ARG A 219 15.65 -12.52 -5.38
CA ARG A 219 16.75 -12.48 -6.36
C ARG A 219 18.08 -12.35 -5.63
N THR A 220 18.68 -13.48 -5.25
CA THR A 220 20.07 -13.58 -4.79
C THR A 220 21.00 -13.57 -6.01
N GLY A 221 21.07 -12.44 -6.71
CA GLY A 221 21.88 -12.36 -7.93
C GLY A 221 22.17 -10.94 -8.38
N GLY A 222 23.32 -10.42 -7.93
CA GLY A 222 24.08 -9.36 -8.58
C GLY A 222 23.41 -7.99 -8.70
N TYR A 223 23.50 -7.15 -7.67
CA TYR A 223 23.17 -5.73 -7.80
C TYR A 223 24.41 -4.84 -7.68
N SER A 224 24.71 -4.16 -8.79
CA SER A 224 25.65 -3.05 -8.87
C SER A 224 25.07 -1.85 -8.11
N ARG A 225 25.79 -1.44 -7.06
CA ARG A 225 25.81 -0.10 -6.43
C ARG A 225 24.46 0.65 -6.43
N CYS A 226 23.61 0.36 -5.45
CA CYS A 226 22.46 1.20 -5.08
C CYS A 226 23.04 2.47 -4.39
N GLU A 227 23.41 3.49 -5.18
CA GLU A 227 23.85 4.77 -4.64
C GLU A 227 22.64 5.50 -4.04
N MET A 228 22.67 5.63 -2.71
CA MET A 228 21.59 6.15 -1.90
C MET A 228 21.21 7.59 -2.27
N ILE A 229 19.90 7.83 -2.39
CA ILE A 229 19.33 9.14 -2.08
C ILE A 229 19.50 9.34 -0.56
N HIS A 230 20.34 10.32 -0.19
CA HIS A 230 20.63 10.87 1.15
C HIS A 230 20.31 10.01 2.42
N PRO A 231 21.28 9.78 3.32
CA PRO A 231 21.13 8.92 4.51
C PRO A 231 20.18 9.44 5.62
N GLY A 232 19.35 10.44 5.36
CA GLY A 232 18.48 11.07 6.35
C GLY A 232 17.04 10.54 6.43
N ILE A 233 16.64 9.60 5.57
CA ILE A 233 15.21 9.24 5.37
C ILE A 233 14.85 7.83 5.88
N PHE A 234 15.84 6.97 6.14
CA PHE A 234 15.60 5.60 6.62
C PHE A 234 15.72 5.51 8.15
N THR A 235 14.74 4.89 8.80
CA THR A 235 14.95 4.31 10.12
C THR A 235 16.03 3.24 10.01
N SER A 236 16.90 3.12 11.02
CA SER A 236 18.20 2.43 10.95
C SER A 236 18.20 0.94 10.53
N SER A 237 17.03 0.29 10.44
CA SER A 237 16.89 -1.14 10.11
C SER A 237 16.96 -1.41 8.59
N LEU A 238 16.24 -0.66 7.75
CA LEU A 238 16.29 -0.84 6.29
C LEU A 238 17.67 -0.62 5.67
N ALA A 239 18.44 0.36 6.18
CA ALA A 239 19.82 0.58 5.76
C ALA A 239 20.71 -0.63 6.10
N SER A 240 20.48 -1.24 7.27
CA SER A 240 21.19 -2.43 7.72
C SER A 240 20.81 -3.67 6.91
N ALA A 241 19.55 -3.85 6.51
CA ALA A 241 19.14 -4.97 5.66
C ALA A 241 19.81 -4.93 4.27
N CYS A 242 19.95 -3.74 3.69
CA CYS A 242 20.68 -3.51 2.45
C CYS A 242 22.18 -3.83 2.60
N LEU A 243 22.81 -3.39 3.70
CA LEU A 243 24.22 -3.67 4.02
C LEU A 243 24.48 -5.13 4.42
N THR A 244 23.54 -5.80 5.10
CA THR A 244 23.72 -7.17 5.60
C THR A 244 23.60 -8.19 4.46
N ARG A 245 22.68 -7.98 3.50
CA ARG A 245 22.64 -8.78 2.26
C ARG A 245 23.88 -8.55 1.38
N TYR A 246 24.51 -7.37 1.47
CA TYR A 246 25.80 -7.07 0.84
C TYR A 246 26.94 -7.91 1.45
N THR A 247 27.03 -8.00 2.78
CA THR A 247 28.10 -8.75 3.46
C THR A 247 28.04 -10.27 3.25
N THR A 248 26.84 -10.87 3.19
CA THR A 248 26.71 -12.32 2.98
C THR A 248 27.11 -12.74 1.56
N THR A 249 26.95 -11.84 0.58
CA THR A 249 27.31 -12.11 -0.82
C THR A 249 28.82 -11.93 -1.06
N CYS A 250 29.48 -11.01 -0.34
CA CYS A 250 30.93 -10.83 -0.43
C CYS A 250 31.73 -11.91 0.30
N LEU A 251 31.25 -12.46 1.43
CA LEU A 251 31.98 -13.55 2.12
C LEU A 251 31.86 -14.91 1.41
N GLY A 252 30.80 -15.15 0.63
CA GLY A 252 30.61 -16.42 -0.11
C GLY A 252 31.45 -16.56 -1.38
N ALA A 253 32.09 -15.48 -1.87
CA ALA A 253 32.81 -15.47 -3.15
C ALA A 253 34.34 -15.60 -3.05
N SER A 254 34.91 -15.86 -1.85
CA SER A 254 36.38 -15.84 -1.66
C SER A 254 37.06 -17.16 -1.24
N LEU A 255 36.35 -18.29 -1.19
CA LEU A 255 36.98 -19.59 -0.84
C LEU A 255 36.54 -20.70 -1.79
N GLY A 256 37.08 -20.69 -3.01
CA GLY A 256 37.20 -21.88 -3.85
C GLY A 256 38.59 -22.51 -3.64
N PRO A 257 38.72 -23.85 -3.53
CA PRO A 257 40.02 -24.49 -3.32
C PRO A 257 40.79 -24.52 -4.64
N GLY A 258 41.92 -23.81 -4.69
CA GLY A 258 42.87 -23.87 -5.79
C GLY A 258 44.09 -24.69 -5.38
N SER A 259 44.22 -25.87 -6.01
CA SER A 259 45.43 -26.67 -6.32
C SER A 259 46.52 -26.81 -5.24
#